data_AF-A0AAU1DN92-F1
#
_entry.id   AF-A0AAU1DN92-F1
#
_cell.length_a   1.000
_cell.length_b   1.000
_cell.length_c   1.000
_cell.angle_alpha   90.00
_cell.angle_beta   90.00
_cell.angle_gamma   90.00
#
_symmetry.space_group_name_H-M   'P 1'
#
loop_
_entity.id
_entity.type
_entity.pdbx_description
1 polymer ?
#
loop_
_entity_poly.entity_id
_entity_poly.type
_entity_poly.pdbx_seq_one_letter_code
_entity_poly.pdbx_strand_id
1 'polypeptide(L)'
;MRTYTAIAAAVITLLALTGCSSDTKADPAACKAVLAKQLAEAVAAGDKAKQGKRPPACNGVDDKTLERIAGELATEQAGKAVEDAIESAAPEATTVPISDECHAWIKAELLDTSDDIDAAAGSAVCGDLSDAEMDQAIEDVTNELTATP
;
A
#
# COMPACT_ATOMS: atom_id res chain seq x y z
N MET A 1 -45.77 46.53 35.40
CA MET A 1 -45.04 45.40 36.02
C MET A 1 -43.99 44.97 35.00
N ARG A 2 -42.72 45.37 35.23
CA ARG A 2 -41.56 44.47 35.42
C ARG A 2 -41.42 43.45 34.27
N THR A 3 -40.60 43.73 33.24
CA THR A 3 -39.19 43.24 33.08
C THR A 3 -39.10 41.71 33.32
N TYR A 4 -38.48 40.88 32.49
CA TYR A 4 -37.06 40.87 32.17
C TYR A 4 -36.79 40.04 30.89
N THR A 5 -36.00 40.63 29.99
CA THR A 5 -35.22 39.94 28.96
C THR A 5 -34.21 39.01 29.61
N ALA A 6 -34.33 37.69 29.40
CA ALA A 6 -33.28 36.75 29.73
C ALA A 6 -32.52 36.41 28.45
N ILE A 7 -31.52 37.23 28.14
CA ILE A 7 -30.43 36.85 27.24
C ILE A 7 -29.65 35.77 28.01
N ALA A 8 -29.82 34.51 27.64
CA ALA A 8 -28.97 33.44 28.10
C ALA A 8 -27.57 33.67 27.50
N ALA A 9 -26.75 34.46 28.18
CA ALA A 9 -25.32 34.50 27.97
C ALA A 9 -24.78 33.11 28.34
N ALA A 10 -24.62 32.24 27.35
CA ALA A 10 -23.81 31.04 27.50
C ALA A 10 -22.38 31.50 27.77
N VAL A 11 -22.02 31.51 29.06
CA VAL A 11 -20.65 31.71 29.52
C VAL A 11 -19.83 30.57 28.94
N ILE A 12 -19.08 30.85 27.87
CA ILE A 12 -17.98 30.00 27.43
C ILE A 12 -16.92 30.13 28.51
N THR A 13 -16.98 29.26 29.52
CA THR A 13 -15.83 29.02 30.39
C THR A 13 -14.74 28.42 29.51
N LEU A 14 -13.85 29.28 29.01
CA LEU A 14 -12.49 28.91 28.68
C LEU A 14 -11.87 28.40 29.98
N LEU A 15 -12.08 27.11 30.26
CA LEU A 15 -11.14 26.34 31.04
C LEU A 15 -9.84 26.43 30.23
N ALA A 16 -9.02 27.40 30.62
CA ALA A 16 -7.59 27.28 30.50
C ALA A 16 -7.23 25.92 31.12
N LEU A 17 -7.22 24.88 30.29
CA LEU A 17 -6.29 23.77 30.45
C LEU A 17 -4.90 24.39 30.26
N THR A 18 -4.48 25.11 31.31
CA THR A 18 -3.12 25.02 31.79
C THR A 18 -2.73 23.56 31.60
N GLY A 19 -1.69 23.35 30.80
CA GLY A 19 -1.07 22.04 30.65
C GLY A 19 -0.67 21.57 32.04
N CYS A 20 -1.59 20.86 32.69
CA CYS A 20 -1.35 20.19 33.93
C CYS A 20 -0.58 18.94 33.53
N SER A 21 0.73 19.11 33.57
CA SER A 21 1.77 18.10 33.49
C SER A 21 1.34 16.82 34.21
N SER A 22 0.72 15.91 33.48
CA SER A 22 0.78 14.49 33.79
C SER A 22 1.70 13.94 32.71
N ASP A 23 2.86 13.47 33.16
CA ASP A 23 4.04 12.96 32.43
C ASP A 23 3.74 11.76 31.51
N THR A 24 2.63 11.81 30.77
CA THR A 24 2.31 10.88 29.70
C THR A 24 2.74 11.60 28.45
N LYS A 25 3.99 11.37 28.04
CA LYS A 25 4.46 11.84 26.73
C LYS A 25 3.43 11.37 25.71
N ALA A 26 2.88 12.32 24.95
CA ALA A 26 2.11 11.96 23.77
C ALA A 26 2.97 10.99 22.96
N ASP A 27 2.37 9.89 22.51
CA ASP A 27 3.05 8.84 21.78
C ASP A 27 2.62 8.93 20.30
N PRO A 28 3.40 9.61 19.45
CA PRO A 28 3.07 9.72 18.03
C PRO A 28 3.02 8.36 17.33
N ALA A 29 3.78 7.37 17.81
CA ALA A 29 3.80 6.03 17.21
C ALA A 29 2.52 5.27 17.54
N ALA A 30 2.07 5.30 18.80
CA ALA A 30 0.77 4.74 19.19
C ALA A 30 -0.39 5.43 18.47
N CYS A 31 -0.32 6.76 18.32
CA CYS A 31 -1.31 7.50 17.53
C CYS A 31 -1.31 7.07 16.05
N LYS A 32 -0.15 7.00 15.40
CA LYS A 32 -0.02 6.53 14.01
C LYS A 32 -0.58 5.12 13.83
N ALA A 33 -0.28 4.19 14.74
CA ALA A 33 -0.78 2.81 14.65
C ALA A 33 -2.31 2.73 14.72
N VAL A 34 -2.94 3.49 15.62
CA VAL A 34 -4.41 3.52 15.71
C VAL A 34 -5.06 4.19 14.50
N LEU A 35 -4.45 5.27 13.98
CA LEU A 35 -4.91 5.93 12.76
C LEU A 35 -4.75 5.02 11.53
N ALA A 36 -3.65 4.28 11.42
CA ALA A 36 -3.44 3.31 10.35
C ALA A 36 -4.53 2.23 10.35
N LYS A 37 -4.88 1.73 11.54
CA LYS A 37 -5.97 0.75 11.69
C LYS A 37 -7.33 1.33 11.29
N GLN A 38 -7.67 2.53 11.77
CA GLN A 38 -8.93 3.17 11.37
C GLN A 38 -9.00 3.44 9.87
N LEU A 39 -7.88 3.82 9.26
CA LEU A 39 -7.79 4.03 7.82
C LEU A 39 -7.99 2.72 7.05
N ALA A 40 -7.34 1.62 7.46
CA ALA A 40 -7.54 0.31 6.86
C ALA A 40 -8.99 -0.18 6.99
N GLU A 41 -9.62 0.01 8.16
CA GLU A 41 -11.04 -0.31 8.37
C GLU A 41 -11.96 0.54 7.50
N ALA A 42 -11.65 1.83 7.31
CA ALA A 42 -12.41 2.72 6.45
C ALA A 42 -12.28 2.33 4.97
N VAL A 43 -11.08 2.02 4.50
CA VAL A 43 -10.83 1.53 3.14
C VAL A 43 -11.60 0.24 2.90
N ALA A 44 -11.51 -0.73 3.83
CA ALA A 44 -12.25 -2.00 3.73
C ALA A 44 -13.78 -1.81 3.76
N ALA A 45 -14.28 -0.80 4.48
CA ALA A 45 -15.71 -0.49 4.54
C ALA A 45 -16.23 0.25 3.30
N GLY A 46 -15.36 0.87 2.50
CA GLY A 46 -15.73 1.66 1.32
C GLY A 46 -16.79 2.71 1.64
N ASP A 47 -17.88 2.73 0.88
CA ASP A 47 -18.99 3.68 1.05
C ASP A 47 -19.72 3.56 2.41
N LYS A 48 -19.48 2.48 3.16
CA LYS A 48 -20.04 2.30 4.51
C LYS A 48 -19.15 2.86 5.61
N ALA A 49 -17.99 3.44 5.25
CA ALA A 49 -17.09 4.05 6.21
C ALA A 49 -17.79 5.18 6.98
N LYS A 50 -17.69 5.13 8.31
CA LYS A 50 -18.20 6.20 9.17
C LYS A 50 -17.18 7.32 9.26
N GLN A 51 -17.65 8.56 9.40
CA GLN A 51 -16.77 9.69 9.64
C GLN A 51 -15.91 9.44 10.89
N GLY A 52 -14.58 9.45 10.69
CA GLY A 52 -13.61 9.18 11.74
C GLY A 52 -13.60 10.26 12.83
N LYS A 53 -13.30 9.85 14.06
CA LYS A 53 -13.02 10.76 15.18
C LYS A 53 -11.57 10.58 15.62
N ARG A 54 -10.96 11.65 16.11
CA ARG A 54 -9.62 11.60 16.70
C ARG A 54 -9.56 10.53 17.81
N PRO A 55 -8.69 9.53 17.69
CA PRO A 55 -8.58 8.48 18.70
C PRO A 55 -8.00 9.02 20.02
N PRO A 56 -8.38 8.46 21.19
CA PRO A 56 -7.79 8.82 22.47
C PRO A 56 -6.27 8.63 22.52
N ALA A 57 -5.73 7.68 21.77
CA ALA A 57 -4.28 7.44 21.64
C ALA A 57 -3.53 8.62 20.99
N CYS A 58 -4.25 9.51 20.31
CA CYS A 58 -3.70 10.74 19.74
C CYS A 58 -3.86 11.95 20.66
N ASN A 59 -4.40 11.79 21.88
CA ASN A 59 -4.52 12.91 22.81
C ASN A 59 -3.13 13.42 23.20
N GLY A 60 -2.94 14.74 23.15
CA GLY A 60 -1.66 15.38 23.45
C GLY A 60 -0.66 15.42 22.28
N VAL A 61 -0.94 14.77 21.15
CA VAL A 61 -0.18 14.95 19.90
C VAL A 61 -0.53 16.31 19.31
N ASP A 62 0.44 17.13 18.91
CA ASP A 62 0.14 18.42 18.27
C ASP A 62 -0.42 18.24 16.86
N ASP A 63 -1.16 19.23 16.38
CA ASP A 63 -1.88 19.11 15.10
C ASP A 63 -0.92 18.97 13.91
N LYS A 64 0.27 19.60 13.96
CA LYS A 64 1.28 19.46 12.90
C LYS A 64 1.84 18.04 12.85
N THR A 65 2.08 17.43 14.01
CA THR A 65 2.47 16.02 14.09
C THR A 65 1.37 15.10 13.55
N LEU A 66 0.10 15.41 13.82
CA LEU A 66 -1.01 14.66 13.24
C LEU A 66 -1.14 14.80 11.73
N GLU A 67 -1.01 16.02 11.20
CA GLU A 67 -1.04 16.27 9.75
C GLU A 67 0.07 15.49 9.05
N ARG A 68 1.27 15.47 9.63
CA ARG A 68 2.39 14.66 9.11
C ARG A 68 2.03 13.17 9.12
N ILE A 69 1.53 12.65 10.23
CA ILE A 69 1.12 11.23 10.34
C ILE A 69 0.04 10.89 9.32
N ALA A 70 -0.96 11.76 9.14
CA ALA A 70 -2.02 11.56 8.15
C ALA A 70 -1.47 11.54 6.73
N GLY A 71 -0.52 12.43 6.41
CA GLY A 71 0.18 12.44 5.12
C GLY A 71 0.95 11.15 4.87
N GLU A 72 1.73 10.67 5.85
CA GLU A 72 2.46 9.40 5.75
C GLU A 72 1.52 8.22 5.50
N LEU A 73 0.41 8.13 6.23
CA LEU A 73 -0.56 7.05 6.06
C LEU A 73 -1.26 7.09 4.70
N ALA A 74 -1.54 8.28 4.17
CA ALA A 74 -2.12 8.43 2.83
C ALA A 74 -1.13 7.96 1.75
N THR A 75 0.15 8.30 1.87
CA THR A 75 1.20 7.83 0.95
C THR A 75 1.39 6.31 1.05
N GLU A 76 1.43 5.75 2.26
CA GLU A 76 1.53 4.30 2.47
C GLU A 76 0.35 3.56 1.84
N GLN A 77 -0.89 4.07 1.98
CA GLN A 77 -2.07 3.47 1.34
C GLN A 77 -2.03 3.58 -0.18
N ALA A 78 -1.60 4.71 -0.73
CA ALA A 78 -1.46 4.87 -2.17
C ALA A 78 -0.41 3.89 -2.74
N GLY A 79 0.71 3.71 -2.04
CA GLY A 79 1.73 2.73 -2.41
C GLY A 79 1.18 1.30 -2.43
N LYS A 80 0.45 0.91 -1.37
CA LYS A 80 -0.21 -0.41 -1.32
C LYS A 80 -1.24 -0.61 -2.41
N ALA A 81 -2.06 0.38 -2.71
CA ALA A 81 -3.05 0.28 -3.78
C ALA A 81 -2.39 0.10 -5.17
N VAL A 82 -1.21 0.69 -5.38
CA VAL A 82 -0.43 0.49 -6.61
C VAL A 82 0.19 -0.92 -6.62
N GLU A 83 0.75 -1.38 -5.50
CA GLU A 83 1.30 -2.72 -5.36
C GLU A 83 0.23 -3.80 -5.58
N ASP A 84 -0.91 -3.69 -4.90
CA ASP A 84 -2.09 -4.55 -5.08
C ASP A 84 -2.60 -4.52 -6.52
N ALA A 85 -2.58 -3.35 -7.18
CA ALA A 85 -2.98 -3.22 -8.58
C ALA A 85 -1.97 -3.86 -9.54
N ILE A 86 -0.67 -3.82 -9.24
CA ILE A 86 0.36 -4.51 -9.99
C ILE A 86 0.21 -6.03 -9.80
N GLU A 87 0.02 -6.50 -8.57
CA GLU A 87 -0.22 -7.91 -8.27
C GLU A 87 -1.52 -8.42 -8.91
N SER A 88 -2.58 -7.60 -8.92
CA SER A 88 -3.85 -7.94 -9.58
C SER A 88 -3.79 -7.82 -11.10
N ALA A 89 -2.84 -7.04 -11.65
CA ALA A 89 -2.62 -6.90 -13.09
C ALA A 89 -1.58 -7.89 -13.62
N ALA A 90 -0.78 -8.51 -12.74
CA ALA A 90 -0.06 -9.72 -13.08
C ALA A 90 -1.11 -10.75 -13.52
N PRO A 91 -1.04 -11.26 -14.77
CA PRO A 91 -1.91 -12.36 -15.15
C PRO A 91 -1.73 -13.46 -14.11
N GLU A 92 -2.83 -14.07 -13.63
CA GLU A 92 -2.70 -15.31 -12.87
C GLU A 92 -1.88 -16.24 -13.74
N ALA A 93 -0.63 -16.49 -13.34
CA ALA A 93 0.32 -17.32 -14.04
C ALA A 93 -0.30 -18.71 -14.12
N THR A 94 -1.05 -18.92 -15.20
CA THR A 94 -1.46 -20.23 -15.64
C THR A 94 -0.16 -20.78 -16.18
N THR A 95 0.60 -21.44 -15.30
CA THR A 95 1.83 -22.15 -15.63
C THR A 95 1.45 -23.24 -16.61
N VAL A 96 1.37 -22.88 -17.89
CA VAL A 96 1.47 -23.85 -18.97
C VAL A 96 2.90 -24.36 -18.84
N PRO A 97 3.11 -25.63 -18.46
CA PRO A 97 4.45 -26.15 -18.36
C PRO A 97 5.07 -26.10 -19.75
N ILE A 98 6.01 -25.17 -19.96
CA ILE A 98 6.84 -25.14 -21.16
C ILE A 98 7.66 -26.44 -21.22
N SER A 99 8.07 -26.82 -22.42
CA SER A 99 8.95 -27.98 -22.57
C SER A 99 10.31 -27.71 -21.91
N ASP A 100 10.97 -28.77 -21.41
CA ASP A 100 12.35 -28.68 -20.90
C ASP A 100 13.31 -28.09 -21.94
N GLU A 101 13.01 -28.30 -23.23
CA GLU A 101 13.78 -27.77 -24.36
C GLU A 101 13.60 -26.26 -24.52
N CYS A 102 12.37 -25.76 -24.40
CA CYS A 102 12.08 -24.32 -24.38
C CYS A 102 12.72 -23.65 -23.16
N HIS A 103 12.61 -24.26 -21.98
CA HIS A 103 13.24 -23.77 -20.77
C HIS A 103 14.77 -23.67 -20.91
N ALA A 104 15.41 -24.69 -21.48
CA ALA A 104 16.85 -24.69 -21.73
C ALA A 104 17.27 -23.62 -22.76
N TRP A 105 16.46 -23.39 -23.79
CA TRP A 105 16.72 -22.35 -24.79
C TRP A 105 16.61 -20.95 -24.17
N ILE A 106 15.51 -20.63 -23.48
CA ILE A 106 15.32 -19.33 -22.80
C ILE A 106 16.48 -19.05 -21.85
N LYS A 107 16.91 -20.05 -21.08
CA LYS A 107 18.05 -19.93 -20.18
C LYS A 107 19.37 -19.66 -20.90
N ALA A 108 19.59 -20.29 -22.05
CA ALA A 108 20.80 -20.08 -22.85
C ALA A 108 20.83 -18.66 -23.43
N GLU A 109 19.70 -18.17 -23.95
CA GLU A 109 19.57 -16.80 -24.47
C GLU A 109 19.74 -15.75 -23.36
N LEU A 110 19.13 -15.93 -22.19
CA LEU A 110 19.27 -15.00 -21.06
C LEU A 110 20.70 -14.93 -20.50
N LEU A 111 21.49 -15.99 -20.67
CA LEU A 111 22.90 -16.03 -20.28
C LEU A 111 23.84 -15.60 -21.41
N ASP A 112 23.34 -15.52 -22.64
CA ASP A 112 24.12 -15.00 -23.75
C ASP A 112 24.23 -13.47 -23.63
N THR A 113 25.45 -12.96 -23.81
CA THR A 113 25.74 -11.53 -23.74
C THR A 113 25.81 -10.89 -25.12
N SER A 114 25.46 -11.64 -26.16
CA SER A 114 25.34 -11.13 -27.52
C SER A 114 24.03 -10.36 -27.68
N ASP A 115 24.03 -9.29 -28.50
CA ASP A 115 22.84 -8.45 -28.71
C ASP A 115 21.83 -9.08 -29.71
N ASP A 116 22.05 -10.33 -30.12
CA ASP A 116 21.32 -11.00 -31.20
C ASP A 116 20.36 -12.05 -30.64
N ILE A 117 19.12 -11.65 -30.33
CA ILE A 117 18.05 -12.61 -29.95
C ILE A 117 17.53 -13.30 -31.22
N ASP A 118 17.76 -14.61 -31.35
CA ASP A 118 17.22 -15.41 -32.45
C ASP A 118 15.76 -15.83 -32.18
N ALA A 119 14.83 -14.93 -32.50
CA ALA A 119 13.40 -15.20 -32.38
C ALA A 119 12.91 -16.37 -33.27
N ALA A 120 13.64 -16.70 -34.35
CA ALA A 120 13.29 -17.83 -35.20
C ALA A 120 13.67 -19.17 -34.56
N ALA A 121 14.80 -19.22 -33.84
CA ALA A 121 15.15 -20.36 -33.00
C ALA A 121 14.17 -20.53 -31.83
N GLY A 122 13.80 -19.43 -31.17
CA GLY A 122 12.85 -19.46 -30.05
C GLY A 122 11.49 -20.06 -30.41
N SER A 123 10.90 -19.60 -31.52
CA SER A 123 9.63 -20.14 -32.02
C SER A 123 9.70 -21.61 -32.45
N ALA A 124 10.86 -22.07 -32.93
CA ALA A 124 11.05 -23.48 -33.28
C ALA A 124 11.12 -24.41 -32.04
N VAL A 125 11.67 -23.91 -30.93
CA VAL A 125 11.87 -24.70 -29.70
C VAL A 125 10.67 -24.60 -28.75
N CYS A 126 10.14 -23.40 -28.57
CA CYS A 126 9.02 -23.14 -27.66
C CYS A 126 7.65 -23.42 -28.28
N GLY A 127 7.59 -23.59 -29.61
CA GLY A 127 6.34 -23.80 -30.32
C GLY A 127 5.50 -22.52 -30.39
N ASP A 128 4.18 -22.70 -30.53
CA ASP A 128 3.23 -21.60 -30.72
C ASP A 128 2.74 -21.04 -29.38
N LEU A 129 3.68 -20.56 -28.55
CA LEU A 129 3.35 -19.80 -27.35
C LEU A 129 2.80 -18.44 -27.75
N SER A 130 1.75 -17.98 -27.09
CA SER A 130 1.35 -16.59 -27.16
C SER A 130 2.40 -15.67 -26.52
N ASP A 131 2.39 -14.39 -26.88
CA ASP A 131 3.31 -13.39 -26.32
C ASP A 131 3.28 -13.39 -24.78
N ALA A 132 2.09 -13.51 -24.18
CA ALA A 132 1.94 -13.56 -22.73
C ALA A 132 2.53 -14.85 -22.10
N GLU A 133 2.43 -15.99 -22.80
CA GLU A 133 3.03 -17.25 -22.33
C GLU A 133 4.56 -17.23 -22.47
N MET A 134 5.09 -16.59 -23.52
CA MET A 134 6.53 -16.39 -23.70
C MET A 134 7.10 -15.44 -22.64
N ASP A 135 6.42 -14.32 -22.37
CA ASP A 135 6.84 -13.36 -21.35
C ASP A 135 6.88 -14.01 -19.96
N GLN A 136 5.86 -14.80 -19.62
CA GLN A 136 5.83 -15.54 -18.36
C GLN A 136 6.95 -16.60 -18.28
N ALA A 137 7.21 -17.32 -19.37
CA ALA A 137 8.28 -18.31 -19.44
C ALA A 137 9.68 -17.68 -19.23
N ILE A 138 9.90 -16.49 -19.79
CA ILE A 138 11.14 -15.72 -19.59
C ILE A 138 11.25 -15.25 -18.14
N GLU A 139 10.17 -14.76 -17.55
CA GLU A 139 10.13 -14.31 -16.15
C GLU A 139 10.41 -15.46 -15.18
N ASP A 140 9.80 -16.63 -15.40
CA ASP A 140 10.02 -17.83 -14.58
C ASP A 140 11.50 -18.26 -14.60
N VAL A 141 12.12 -18.34 -15.79
CA VAL A 141 13.55 -18.69 -15.95
C VAL A 141 14.45 -17.63 -15.30
N THR A 142 14.10 -16.34 -15.44
CA THR A 142 14.84 -15.24 -14.81
C THR A 142 14.79 -15.32 -13.29
N ASN A 143 13.61 -15.63 -12.73
CA ASN A 143 13.43 -15.83 -11.30
C ASN A 143 14.23 -17.04 -10.80
N GLU A 144 14.29 -18.15 -11.54
CA GLU A 144 15.16 -19.28 -11.20
C GLU A 144 16.64 -18.91 -11.17
N LEU A 145 17.11 -18.18 -12.20
CA LEU A 145 18.51 -17.74 -12.30
C LEU A 145 18.90 -16.81 -11.15
N THR A 146 17.97 -15.95 -10.70
CA THR A 146 18.21 -14.96 -9.64
C THR A 146 17.93 -15.49 -8.22
N ALA A 147 17.13 -16.55 -8.07
CA ALA A 147 16.86 -17.20 -6.78
C ALA A 147 17.98 -18.16 -6.33
N THR A 148 19.01 -18.38 -7.15
CA THR A 148 20.17 -19.19 -6.78
C THR A 148 21.09 -18.35 -5.86
N PRO A 149 21.41 -18.79 -4.62
CA PRO A 149 22.19 -18.02 -3.64
C PRO A 149 23.66 -17.80 -4.01
#